data_AF-A0A1X0JIX3-F1
#
_entry.id   AF-A0A1X0JIX3-F1
#
_cell.length_a   1.000
_cell.length_b   1.000
_cell.length_c   1.000
_cell.angle_alpha   90.00
_cell.angle_beta   90.00
_cell.angle_gamma   90.00
#
_symmetry.space_group_name_H-M   'P 1'
#
loop_
_entity.id
_entity.type
_entity.pdbx_description
1 polymer ?
#
loop_
_entity_poly.entity_id
_entity_poly.type
_entity_poly.pdbx_seq_one_letter_code
_entity_poly.pdbx_strand_id
1 'polypeptide(L)'
;RTPQHALINQLDAQASPEQLGGSLRTGLADRLRITKAEAGRRIAEARDLGPRRALTGEPLAPRLSATAAGQRAGLVGDGHIKVIRDFFAQLPAEVDALTRQAAEADLAAKAGGYRPDELAKYAQRVMDWLHPDGDFSDAERARKRGITLGAQECDGMSRIGGLVTPELRAAIEAMLAKLAAPGACNPEDETPAVDATPDEDAVRRDTRSPAQRNHDAFLAGLRGLLASGELGQHNGLPVSIVVTTTLTDLEAATGKALTAGGTLVPMSDVIRWAGHAHHYLAIFDHARPLALYHTKRLASPAQRIMLYAKDRGCTKPGCDAPAYHSQVHHITGWQATRRTDIDDLTLACGPDNRLAEQGW
;
A
#
# COMPACT_ATOMS: atom_id res chain seq x y z
N ARG A 1 0.81 13.68 -42.72
CA ARG A 1 1.12 13.51 -41.28
C ARG A 1 2.36 14.30 -40.86
N THR A 2 3.47 14.23 -41.59
CA THR A 2 4.66 15.08 -41.38
C THR A 2 4.38 16.59 -41.21
N PRO A 3 3.56 17.25 -42.07
CA PRO A 3 3.22 18.67 -41.87
C PRO A 3 2.42 18.94 -40.59
N GLN A 4 1.69 17.94 -40.08
CA GLN A 4 0.93 18.04 -38.84
C GLN A 4 1.83 18.04 -37.61
N HIS A 5 2.87 17.21 -37.57
CA HIS A 5 3.83 17.20 -36.45
C HIS A 5 4.59 18.52 -36.33
N ALA A 6 5.02 19.09 -37.46
CA ALA A 6 5.69 20.39 -37.47
C ALA A 6 4.80 21.50 -36.89
N LEU A 7 3.52 21.54 -37.30
CA LEU A 7 2.56 22.52 -36.81
C LEU A 7 2.26 22.34 -35.30
N ILE A 8 2.09 21.10 -34.83
CA ILE A 8 1.86 20.82 -33.41
C ILE A 8 3.07 21.25 -32.57
N ASN A 9 4.29 20.92 -33.01
CA ASN A 9 5.51 21.33 -32.30
C ASN A 9 5.69 22.86 -32.30
N GLN A 10 5.32 23.53 -33.39
CA GLN A 10 5.36 24.99 -33.45
C GLN A 10 4.34 25.63 -32.49
N LEU A 11 3.12 25.09 -32.45
CA LEU A 11 2.10 25.55 -31.51
C LEU A 11 2.53 25.33 -30.05
N ASP A 12 3.12 24.18 -29.72
CA ASP A 12 3.67 23.90 -28.39
C ASP A 12 4.76 24.90 -27.97
N ALA A 13 5.58 25.34 -28.93
CA ALA A 13 6.69 26.27 -28.67
C ALA A 13 6.28 27.75 -28.63
N GLN A 14 5.23 28.14 -29.36
CA GLN A 14 4.92 29.56 -29.63
C GLN A 14 3.59 30.04 -29.04
N ALA A 15 2.63 29.14 -28.80
CA ALA A 15 1.29 29.54 -28.40
C ALA A 15 1.13 29.54 -26.87
N SER A 16 0.57 30.61 -26.32
CA SER A 16 0.27 30.70 -24.89
C SER A 16 -1.03 29.97 -24.52
N PRO A 17 -1.21 29.54 -23.25
CA PRO A 17 -2.46 28.92 -22.82
C PRO A 17 -3.70 29.79 -23.09
N GLU A 18 -3.58 31.11 -23.01
CA GLU A 18 -4.65 32.07 -23.29
C GLU A 18 -5.03 32.05 -24.78
N GLN A 19 -4.04 31.98 -25.68
CA GLN A 19 -4.27 31.87 -27.13
C GLN A 19 -4.89 30.52 -27.51
N LEU A 20 -4.53 29.46 -26.77
CA LEU A 20 -5.02 28.11 -27.00
C LEU A 20 -6.40 27.87 -26.37
N GLY A 21 -6.82 28.68 -25.40
CA GLY A 21 -8.05 28.46 -24.61
C GLY A 21 -7.90 27.39 -23.54
N GLY A 22 -6.67 27.14 -23.06
CA GLY A 22 -6.30 26.09 -22.13
C GLY A 22 -4.96 25.44 -22.48
N SER A 23 -4.71 24.24 -21.95
CA SER A 23 -3.51 23.46 -22.35
C SER A 23 -3.51 23.14 -23.85
N LEU A 24 -2.34 22.93 -24.46
CA LEU A 24 -2.23 22.50 -25.88
C LEU A 24 -3.13 21.29 -26.19
N ARG A 25 -3.20 20.34 -25.25
CA ARG A 25 -4.07 19.17 -25.35
C ARG A 25 -5.55 19.53 -25.43
N THR A 26 -6.00 20.46 -24.59
CA THR A 26 -7.38 20.97 -24.59
C THR A 26 -7.65 21.77 -25.86
N GLY A 27 -6.78 22.72 -26.20
CA GLY A 27 -6.95 23.57 -27.38
C GLY A 27 -6.96 22.80 -28.70
N LEU A 28 -6.15 21.74 -28.84
CA LEU A 28 -6.19 20.85 -30.00
C LEU A 28 -7.44 19.97 -30.03
N ALA A 29 -7.87 19.45 -28.87
CA ALA A 29 -9.09 18.64 -28.78
C ALA A 29 -10.32 19.44 -29.23
N ASP A 30 -10.47 20.66 -28.71
CA ASP A 30 -11.63 21.50 -28.97
C ASP A 30 -11.64 22.03 -30.40
N ARG A 31 -10.49 22.49 -30.94
CA ARG A 31 -10.41 23.03 -32.31
C ARG A 31 -10.55 21.95 -33.38
N LEU A 32 -9.98 20.76 -33.17
CA LEU A 32 -10.03 19.67 -34.14
C LEU A 32 -11.24 18.74 -33.94
N ARG A 33 -12.06 18.99 -32.90
CA ARG A 33 -13.22 18.17 -32.51
C ARG A 33 -12.85 16.69 -32.30
N ILE A 34 -11.75 16.46 -31.58
CA ILE A 34 -11.23 15.13 -31.23
C ILE A 34 -11.23 14.94 -29.72
N THR A 35 -11.09 13.71 -29.25
CA THR A 35 -10.97 13.45 -27.82
C THR A 35 -9.65 14.01 -27.27
N LYS A 36 -9.63 14.39 -25.98
CA LYS A 36 -8.39 14.76 -25.29
C LYS A 36 -7.34 13.64 -25.35
N ALA A 37 -7.77 12.38 -25.36
CA ALA A 37 -6.89 11.22 -25.53
C ALA A 37 -6.15 11.28 -26.88
N GLU A 38 -6.89 11.47 -27.97
CA GLU A 38 -6.34 11.57 -29.33
C GLU A 38 -5.45 12.81 -29.50
N ALA A 39 -5.84 13.96 -28.94
CA ALA A 39 -4.99 15.16 -28.94
C ALA A 39 -3.66 14.91 -28.22
N GLY A 40 -3.70 14.25 -27.06
CA GLY A 40 -2.50 13.87 -26.30
C GLY A 40 -1.59 12.93 -27.08
N ARG A 41 -2.17 11.94 -27.77
CA ARG A 41 -1.43 11.01 -28.64
C ARG A 41 -0.69 11.77 -29.74
N ARG A 42 -1.36 12.68 -30.45
CA ARG A 42 -0.76 13.48 -31.53
C ARG A 42 0.36 14.40 -31.05
N ILE A 43 0.24 15.00 -29.87
CA ILE A 43 1.30 15.81 -29.26
C ILE A 43 2.53 14.93 -28.98
N ALA A 44 2.31 13.76 -28.37
CA ALA A 44 3.40 12.85 -28.07
C ALA A 44 4.09 12.35 -29.35
N GLU A 45 3.32 11.99 -30.39
CA GLU A 45 3.84 11.61 -31.71
C GLU A 45 4.62 12.74 -32.38
N ALA A 46 4.11 13.97 -32.33
CA ALA A 46 4.80 15.14 -32.87
C ALA A 46 6.14 15.39 -32.17
N ARG A 47 6.21 15.18 -30.84
CA ARG A 47 7.46 15.35 -30.08
C ARG A 47 8.54 14.34 -30.48
N ASP A 48 8.15 13.10 -30.79
CA ASP A 48 9.11 12.02 -31.04
C ASP A 48 9.45 11.85 -32.53
N LEU A 49 8.48 12.09 -33.42
CA LEU A 49 8.60 11.90 -34.87
C LEU A 49 8.71 13.21 -35.67
N GLY A 50 8.37 14.35 -35.05
CA GLY A 50 8.42 15.66 -35.68
C GLY A 50 9.82 16.28 -35.74
N PRO A 51 9.98 17.36 -36.52
CA PRO A 51 11.24 18.10 -36.58
C PRO A 51 11.58 18.71 -35.23
N ARG A 52 12.89 18.74 -34.90
CA ARG A 52 13.42 19.28 -33.65
C ARG A 52 14.48 20.34 -33.95
N ARG A 53 14.76 21.21 -32.97
CA ARG A 53 15.83 22.21 -33.05
C ARG A 53 16.67 22.21 -31.77
N ALA A 54 17.96 22.49 -31.92
CA ALA A 54 18.85 22.75 -30.79
C ALA A 54 18.55 24.14 -30.20
N LEU A 55 19.12 24.44 -29.02
CA LEU A 55 19.03 25.77 -28.40
C LEU A 55 19.61 26.88 -29.30
N THR A 56 20.58 26.53 -30.14
CA THR A 56 21.19 27.41 -31.16
C THR A 56 20.35 27.56 -32.43
N GLY A 57 19.20 26.88 -32.53
CA GLY A 57 18.29 26.95 -33.68
C GLY A 57 18.58 25.96 -34.81
N GLU A 58 19.70 25.23 -34.74
CA GLU A 58 20.08 24.21 -35.72
C GLU A 58 19.06 23.06 -35.76
N PRO A 59 18.72 22.52 -36.95
CA PRO A 59 17.79 21.41 -37.07
C PRO A 59 18.39 20.13 -36.47
N LEU A 60 17.64 19.49 -35.59
CA LEU A 60 17.96 18.18 -35.02
C LEU A 60 17.07 17.10 -35.64
N ALA A 61 17.63 15.90 -35.76
CA ALA A 61 16.87 14.73 -36.18
C ALA A 61 15.74 14.43 -35.16
N PRO A 62 14.63 13.83 -35.62
CA PRO A 62 13.59 13.31 -34.73
C PRO A 62 14.18 12.35 -33.70
N ARG A 63 13.52 12.22 -32.53
CA ARG A 63 13.96 11.26 -31.50
C ARG A 63 13.91 9.83 -32.01
N LEU A 64 12.86 9.51 -32.76
CA LEU A 64 12.70 8.24 -33.46
C LEU A 64 12.91 8.50 -34.96
N SER A 65 14.18 8.57 -35.37
CA SER A 65 14.58 9.00 -36.71
C SER A 65 14.19 7.99 -37.80
N ALA A 66 14.42 6.69 -37.57
CA ALA A 66 14.08 5.63 -38.52
C ALA A 66 12.55 5.46 -38.63
N THR A 67 11.84 5.53 -37.50
CA THR A 67 10.38 5.46 -37.42
C THR A 67 9.74 6.65 -38.14
N ALA A 68 10.29 7.86 -37.96
CA ALA A 68 9.83 9.05 -38.66
C ALA A 68 10.08 8.99 -40.18
N ALA A 69 11.17 8.34 -40.62
CA ALA A 69 11.41 8.09 -42.04
C ALA A 69 10.41 7.06 -42.60
N GLY A 70 10.17 5.95 -41.89
CA GLY A 70 9.18 4.95 -42.27
C GLY A 70 7.74 5.49 -42.32
N GLN A 71 7.36 6.36 -41.38
CA GLN A 71 6.05 7.03 -41.41
C GLN A 71 5.94 7.96 -42.63
N ARG A 72 6.99 8.72 -42.96
CA ARG A 72 7.03 9.59 -44.13
C ARG A 72 6.89 8.83 -45.44
N ALA A 73 7.49 7.65 -45.53
CA ALA A 73 7.39 6.75 -46.67
C ALA A 73 6.04 6.00 -46.74
N GLY A 74 5.17 6.14 -45.74
CA GLY A 74 3.89 5.42 -45.67
C GLY A 74 4.01 3.94 -45.27
N LEU A 75 5.21 3.50 -44.88
CA LEU A 75 5.49 2.10 -44.48
C LEU A 75 5.13 1.83 -43.02
N VAL A 76 5.09 2.86 -42.17
CA VAL A 76 4.84 2.75 -40.73
C VAL A 76 3.57 3.50 -40.36
N GLY A 77 2.52 2.77 -39.96
CA GLY A 77 1.23 3.31 -39.52
C GLY A 77 1.15 3.59 -38.02
N ASP A 78 -0.02 4.08 -37.56
CA ASP A 78 -0.29 4.44 -36.15
C ASP A 78 -0.04 3.28 -35.18
N GLY A 79 -0.50 2.08 -35.54
CA GLY A 79 -0.32 0.89 -34.71
C GLY A 79 1.16 0.55 -34.51
N HIS A 80 1.97 0.65 -35.57
CA HIS A 80 3.41 0.43 -35.49
C HIS A 80 4.11 1.49 -34.64
N ILE A 81 3.74 2.76 -34.82
CA ILE A 81 4.27 3.87 -34.02
C ILE A 81 3.97 3.65 -32.53
N LYS A 82 2.76 3.23 -32.19
CA LYS A 82 2.39 2.91 -30.80
C LYS A 82 3.31 1.83 -30.22
N VAL A 83 3.50 0.72 -30.94
CA VAL A 83 4.36 -0.38 -30.47
C VAL A 83 5.79 0.08 -30.24
N ILE A 84 6.38 0.81 -31.20
CA ILE A 84 7.76 1.30 -31.09
C ILE A 84 7.91 2.27 -29.92
N ARG A 85 6.95 3.17 -29.71
CA ARG A 85 6.96 4.10 -28.57
C ARG A 85 6.84 3.37 -27.23
N ASP A 86 5.94 2.39 -27.14
CA ASP A 86 5.73 1.60 -25.92
C ASP A 86 7.01 0.81 -25.57
N PHE A 87 7.71 0.26 -26.58
CA PHE A 87 9.01 -0.37 -26.41
C PHE A 87 10.04 0.59 -25.80
N PHE A 88 10.21 1.80 -26.33
CA PHE A 88 11.17 2.77 -25.80
C PHE A 88 10.78 3.36 -24.44
N ALA A 89 9.49 3.31 -24.07
CA ALA A 89 9.04 3.71 -22.74
C ALA A 89 9.43 2.68 -21.67
N GLN A 90 9.58 1.41 -22.05
CA GLN A 90 10.01 0.30 -21.17
C GLN A 90 11.52 0.06 -21.23
N LEU A 91 12.22 0.56 -22.24
CA LEU A 91 13.65 0.31 -22.42
C LEU A 91 14.50 1.03 -21.34
N PRO A 92 15.30 0.30 -20.54
CA PRO A 92 16.06 0.85 -19.41
C PRO A 92 17.04 1.94 -19.80
N ALA A 93 17.21 2.94 -18.92
CA ALA A 93 18.12 4.06 -19.16
C ALA A 93 19.59 3.63 -19.33
N GLU A 94 19.98 2.46 -18.80
CA GLU A 94 21.32 1.89 -18.92
C GLU A 94 21.67 1.45 -20.35
N VAL A 95 20.67 1.16 -21.20
CA VAL A 95 20.90 0.81 -22.60
C VAL A 95 21.47 2.03 -23.32
N ASP A 96 22.68 1.88 -23.87
CA ASP A 96 23.43 2.97 -24.48
C ASP A 96 22.74 3.53 -25.74
N ALA A 97 23.15 4.75 -26.12
CA ALA A 97 22.52 5.47 -27.22
C ALA A 97 22.66 4.79 -28.59
N LEU A 98 23.78 4.08 -28.85
CA LEU A 98 23.99 3.39 -30.13
C LEU A 98 23.09 2.16 -30.22
N THR A 99 22.99 1.39 -29.14
CA THR A 99 22.08 0.24 -29.05
C THR A 99 20.62 0.66 -29.19
N ARG A 100 20.23 1.77 -28.54
CA ARG A 100 18.89 2.37 -28.72
C ARG A 100 18.60 2.74 -30.17
N GLN A 101 19.55 3.36 -30.86
CA GLN A 101 19.40 3.75 -32.26
C GLN A 101 19.31 2.52 -33.18
N ALA A 102 20.11 1.48 -32.93
CA ALA A 102 20.06 0.23 -33.67
C ALA A 102 18.72 -0.50 -33.50
N ALA A 103 18.21 -0.56 -32.26
CA ALA A 103 16.90 -1.14 -31.96
C ALA A 103 15.77 -0.37 -32.66
N GLU A 104 15.85 0.96 -32.69
CA GLU A 104 14.87 1.79 -33.41
C GLU A 104 14.86 1.49 -34.91
N ALA A 105 16.04 1.42 -35.52
CA ALA A 105 16.20 1.16 -36.94
C ALA A 105 15.68 -0.24 -37.33
N ASP A 106 15.97 -1.25 -36.52
CA ASP A 106 15.50 -2.61 -36.74
C ASP A 106 13.96 -2.71 -36.62
N LEU A 107 13.39 -2.15 -35.54
CA LEU A 107 11.93 -2.13 -35.37
C LEU A 107 11.21 -1.36 -36.49
N ALA A 108 11.75 -0.21 -36.91
CA ALA A 108 11.20 0.56 -38.01
C ALA A 108 11.30 -0.17 -39.36
N ALA A 109 12.38 -0.92 -39.60
CA ALA A 109 12.52 -1.75 -40.79
C ALA A 109 11.51 -2.91 -40.80
N LYS A 110 11.34 -3.62 -39.68
CA LYS A 110 10.36 -4.72 -39.56
C LYS A 110 8.92 -4.23 -39.67
N ALA A 111 8.61 -3.02 -39.20
CA ALA A 111 7.30 -2.41 -39.33
C ALA A 111 6.83 -2.24 -40.79
N GLY A 112 7.73 -2.24 -41.77
CA GLY A 112 7.39 -2.21 -43.19
C GLY A 112 6.81 -3.52 -43.75
N GLY A 113 7.00 -4.65 -43.05
CA GLY A 113 6.53 -5.97 -43.47
C GLY A 113 5.62 -6.68 -42.46
N TYR A 114 5.59 -6.23 -41.21
CA TYR A 114 4.78 -6.84 -40.14
C TYR A 114 3.50 -6.05 -39.91
N ARG A 115 2.46 -6.72 -39.41
CA ARG A 115 1.32 -6.05 -38.77
C ARG A 115 1.70 -5.54 -37.37
N PRO A 116 0.92 -4.61 -36.76
CA PRO A 116 1.22 -4.10 -35.43
C PRO A 116 1.29 -5.18 -34.34
N ASP A 117 0.45 -6.21 -34.41
CA ASP A 117 0.47 -7.31 -33.45
C ASP A 117 1.70 -8.23 -33.61
N GLU A 118 2.17 -8.42 -34.84
CA GLU A 118 3.40 -9.17 -35.13
C GLU A 118 4.65 -8.38 -34.72
N LEU A 119 4.65 -7.06 -34.99
CA LEU A 119 5.69 -6.15 -34.53
C LEU A 119 5.77 -6.11 -33.00
N ALA A 120 4.63 -6.14 -32.30
CA ALA A 120 4.61 -6.17 -30.83
C ALA A 120 5.30 -7.42 -30.27
N LYS A 121 5.03 -8.60 -30.86
CA LYS A 121 5.71 -9.85 -30.49
C LYS A 121 7.21 -9.78 -30.76
N TYR A 122 7.60 -9.19 -31.88
CA TYR A 122 9.01 -9.00 -32.21
C TYR A 122 9.70 -8.00 -31.26
N ALA A 123 9.06 -6.87 -30.96
CA ALA A 123 9.56 -5.88 -30.02
C ALA A 123 9.76 -6.47 -28.62
N GLN A 124 8.86 -7.35 -28.17
CA GLN A 124 9.06 -8.09 -26.93
C GLN A 124 10.32 -8.96 -26.99
N ARG A 125 10.54 -9.67 -28.10
CA ARG A 125 11.75 -10.49 -28.27
C ARG A 125 13.04 -9.66 -28.23
N VAL A 126 13.03 -8.48 -28.84
CA VAL A 126 14.15 -7.53 -28.77
C VAL A 126 14.33 -7.02 -27.33
N MET A 127 13.25 -6.74 -26.60
CA MET A 127 13.31 -6.34 -25.19
C MET A 127 13.94 -7.43 -24.33
N ASP A 128 13.57 -8.70 -24.54
CA ASP A 128 14.15 -9.83 -23.81
C ASP A 128 15.67 -9.97 -24.03
N TRP A 129 16.20 -9.50 -25.17
CA TRP A 129 17.65 -9.49 -25.43
C TRP A 129 18.36 -8.28 -24.82
N LEU A 130 17.72 -7.11 -24.85
CA LEU A 130 18.30 -5.86 -24.35
C LEU A 130 18.12 -5.67 -22.84
N HIS A 131 17.13 -6.33 -22.26
CA HIS A 131 16.76 -6.28 -20.86
C HIS A 131 16.36 -7.68 -20.37
N PRO A 132 17.30 -8.64 -20.33
CA PRO A 132 16.99 -10.05 -20.03
C PRO A 132 16.41 -10.26 -18.63
N ASP A 133 16.70 -9.35 -17.69
CA ASP A 133 16.20 -9.40 -16.31
C ASP A 133 14.82 -8.74 -16.13
N GLY A 134 14.33 -7.99 -17.14
CA GLY A 134 13.08 -7.24 -17.07
C GLY A 134 13.01 -6.18 -15.95
N ASP A 135 11.85 -5.55 -15.78
CA ASP A 135 11.57 -4.53 -14.73
C ASP A 135 11.44 -5.16 -13.31
N PHE A 136 12.18 -6.24 -13.03
CA PHE A 136 12.04 -7.07 -11.84
C PHE A 136 13.19 -6.91 -10.85
N SER A 137 13.96 -5.81 -10.96
CA SER A 137 15.03 -5.50 -10.02
C SER A 137 14.53 -5.55 -8.57
N ASP A 138 15.40 -5.95 -7.64
CA ASP A 138 15.08 -5.97 -6.21
C ASP A 138 14.66 -4.57 -5.72
N ALA A 139 15.23 -3.51 -6.30
CA ALA A 139 14.90 -2.12 -6.00
C ALA A 139 13.44 -1.78 -6.37
N GLU A 140 12.95 -2.25 -7.52
CA GLU A 140 11.56 -2.03 -7.91
C GLU A 140 10.58 -2.85 -7.08
N ARG A 141 10.90 -4.12 -6.78
CA ARG A 141 10.11 -4.93 -5.85
C ARG A 141 10.05 -4.27 -4.46
N ALA A 142 11.17 -3.74 -3.98
CA ALA A 142 11.22 -2.97 -2.75
C ALA A 142 10.30 -1.73 -2.83
N ARG A 143 10.31 -0.96 -3.91
CA ARG A 143 9.44 0.22 -4.05
C ARG A 143 7.95 -0.13 -4.11
N LYS A 144 7.59 -1.24 -4.77
CA LYS A 144 6.19 -1.64 -5.02
C LYS A 144 5.56 -2.40 -3.84
N ARG A 145 6.36 -3.02 -2.96
CA ARG A 145 5.85 -3.84 -1.85
C ARG A 145 5.06 -3.01 -0.84
N GLY A 146 3.98 -3.59 -0.33
CA GLY A 146 3.20 -3.00 0.76
C GLY A 146 1.99 -3.86 1.09
N ILE A 147 1.60 -3.88 2.36
CA ILE A 147 0.32 -4.42 2.83
C ILE A 147 -0.40 -3.29 3.55
N THR A 148 -1.67 -3.10 3.23
CA THR A 148 -2.55 -2.15 3.89
C THR A 148 -3.73 -2.87 4.49
N LEU A 149 -4.10 -2.46 5.71
CA LEU A 149 -5.37 -2.81 6.34
C LEU A 149 -6.27 -1.58 6.27
N GLY A 150 -7.37 -1.70 5.53
CA GLY A 150 -8.34 -0.64 5.33
C GLY A 150 -9.16 -0.35 6.59
N ALA A 151 -9.85 0.80 6.58
CA ALA A 151 -10.81 1.16 7.62
C ALA A 151 -11.86 0.06 7.81
N GLN A 152 -12.41 -0.01 9.03
CA GLN A 152 -13.48 -0.95 9.34
C GLN A 152 -14.77 -0.53 8.63
N GLU A 153 -15.39 -1.46 7.91
CA GLU A 153 -16.69 -1.30 7.26
C GLU A 153 -17.82 -1.45 8.30
N CYS A 154 -19.07 -1.18 7.91
CA CYS A 154 -20.20 -1.12 8.85
C CYS A 154 -20.52 -2.46 9.53
N ASP A 155 -20.15 -3.57 8.88
CA ASP A 155 -20.27 -4.93 9.37
C ASP A 155 -19.12 -5.34 10.34
N GLY A 156 -18.11 -4.48 10.51
CA GLY A 156 -16.94 -4.78 11.33
C GLY A 156 -15.77 -5.40 10.56
N MET A 157 -15.92 -5.65 9.25
CA MET A 157 -14.88 -6.23 8.40
C MET A 157 -13.93 -5.14 7.88
N SER A 158 -12.70 -5.53 7.56
CA SER A 158 -11.72 -4.64 6.94
C SER A 158 -11.11 -5.31 5.72
N ARG A 159 -10.86 -4.51 4.66
CA ARG A 159 -10.13 -4.99 3.49
C ARG A 159 -8.64 -5.06 3.79
N ILE A 160 -8.01 -6.17 3.44
CA ILE A 160 -6.54 -6.29 3.38
C ILE A 160 -6.12 -6.33 1.91
N GLY A 161 -5.08 -5.58 1.55
CA GLY A 161 -4.62 -5.53 0.16
C GLY A 161 -3.17 -5.06 0.03
N GLY A 162 -2.63 -5.19 -1.17
CA GLY A 162 -1.28 -4.73 -1.51
C GLY A 162 -0.48 -5.75 -2.31
N LEU A 163 0.77 -5.40 -2.62
CA LEU A 163 1.71 -6.25 -3.36
C LEU A 163 2.74 -6.83 -2.40
N VAL A 164 2.84 -8.16 -2.36
CA VAL A 164 3.79 -8.87 -1.51
C VAL A 164 5.04 -9.27 -2.30
N THR A 165 6.17 -9.34 -1.61
CA THR A 165 7.41 -9.88 -2.20
C THR A 165 7.31 -11.39 -2.40
N PRO A 166 8.13 -11.99 -3.28
CA PRO A 166 8.19 -13.45 -3.42
C PRO A 166 8.49 -14.17 -2.10
N GLU A 167 9.36 -13.59 -1.26
CA GLU A 167 9.68 -14.11 0.08
C GLU A 167 8.44 -14.18 0.98
N LEU A 168 7.69 -13.08 1.10
CA LEU A 168 6.48 -13.05 1.91
C LEU A 168 5.39 -13.97 1.32
N ARG A 169 5.30 -14.07 -0.01
CA ARG A 169 4.40 -15.01 -0.67
C ARG A 169 4.71 -16.45 -0.28
N ALA A 170 5.98 -16.86 -0.32
CA ALA A 170 6.40 -18.21 0.05
C ALA A 170 6.10 -18.52 1.53
N ALA A 171 6.33 -17.57 2.43
CA ALA A 171 5.98 -17.72 3.85
C ALA A 171 4.47 -17.89 4.06
N ILE A 172 3.65 -17.08 3.38
CA ILE A 172 2.19 -17.19 3.43
C ILE A 172 1.72 -18.54 2.87
N GLU A 173 2.26 -19.00 1.73
CA GLU A 173 1.91 -20.28 1.13
C GLU A 173 2.21 -21.45 2.07
N ALA A 174 3.39 -21.46 2.71
CA ALA A 174 3.77 -22.48 3.67
C ALA A 174 2.84 -22.50 4.90
N MET A 175 2.53 -21.33 5.46
CA MET A 175 1.60 -21.19 6.58
C MET A 175 0.20 -21.68 6.21
N LEU A 176 -0.34 -21.25 5.07
CA LEU A 176 -1.68 -21.65 4.60
C LEU A 176 -1.75 -23.15 4.28
N ALA A 177 -0.69 -23.75 3.73
CA ALA A 177 -0.65 -25.18 3.47
C ALA A 177 -0.88 -26.03 4.73
N LYS A 178 -0.41 -25.55 5.90
CA LYS A 178 -0.64 -26.21 7.20
C LYS A 178 -1.94 -25.77 7.86
N LEU A 179 -2.15 -24.46 8.03
CA LEU A 179 -3.22 -23.92 8.86
C LEU A 179 -4.56 -23.74 8.14
N ALA A 180 -4.58 -23.72 6.80
CA ALA A 180 -5.79 -23.64 5.98
C ALA A 180 -6.16 -24.99 5.32
N ALA A 181 -5.48 -26.07 5.71
CA ALA A 181 -5.86 -27.42 5.32
C ALA A 181 -7.33 -27.70 5.72
N PRO A 182 -8.09 -28.51 4.97
CA PRO A 182 -9.44 -28.90 5.37
C PRO A 182 -9.46 -29.44 6.82
N GLY A 183 -10.40 -28.98 7.64
CA GLY A 183 -10.53 -29.35 9.05
C GLY A 183 -9.56 -28.63 10.00
N ALA A 184 -8.55 -27.92 9.51
CA ALA A 184 -7.61 -27.17 10.35
C ALA A 184 -8.20 -25.81 10.77
N CYS A 185 -7.88 -25.38 12.00
CA CYS A 185 -8.25 -24.06 12.52
C CYS A 185 -9.74 -23.71 12.33
N ASN A 186 -10.64 -24.69 12.44
CA ASN A 186 -12.07 -24.46 12.24
C ASN A 186 -12.68 -23.79 13.48
N PRO A 187 -13.19 -22.54 13.39
CA PRO A 187 -13.80 -21.88 14.53
C PRO A 187 -15.12 -22.51 14.99
N GLU A 188 -15.73 -23.36 14.17
CA GLU A 188 -16.96 -24.10 14.52
C GLU A 188 -16.69 -25.36 15.35
N ASP A 189 -15.44 -25.83 15.42
CA ASP A 189 -15.06 -26.95 16.28
C ASP A 189 -14.83 -26.48 17.72
N GLU A 190 -15.21 -27.31 18.70
CA GLU A 190 -15.03 -27.03 20.13
C GLU A 190 -13.55 -26.84 20.49
N THR A 191 -12.67 -27.65 19.90
CA THR A 191 -11.21 -27.51 19.98
C THR A 191 -10.61 -27.51 18.57
N PRO A 192 -10.38 -26.31 17.99
CA PRO A 192 -9.82 -26.19 16.65
C PRO A 192 -8.43 -26.86 16.55
N ALA A 193 -8.24 -27.73 15.56
CA ALA A 193 -6.95 -28.35 15.32
C ALA A 193 -5.95 -27.34 14.73
N VAL A 194 -5.06 -26.81 15.57
CA VAL A 194 -4.00 -25.85 15.17
C VAL A 194 -2.65 -26.57 14.99
N ASP A 195 -2.18 -27.26 16.03
CA ASP A 195 -0.89 -27.95 16.00
C ASP A 195 -1.00 -29.36 15.40
N ALA A 196 -2.10 -30.05 15.70
CA ALA A 196 -2.37 -31.40 15.24
C ALA A 196 -2.75 -31.46 13.75
N THR A 197 -2.65 -32.65 13.16
CA THR A 197 -3.27 -32.94 11.86
C THR A 197 -4.76 -33.17 12.09
N PRO A 198 -5.65 -32.49 11.36
CA PRO A 198 -7.10 -32.73 11.45
C PRO A 198 -7.44 -34.19 11.14
N ASP A 199 -8.39 -34.76 11.88
CA ASP A 199 -8.90 -36.10 11.58
C ASP A 199 -9.86 -36.09 10.37
N GLU A 200 -10.18 -37.27 9.84
CA GLU A 200 -11.03 -37.41 8.65
C GLU A 200 -12.45 -36.85 8.87
N ASP A 201 -12.95 -36.89 10.11
CA ASP A 201 -14.28 -36.38 10.45
C ASP A 201 -14.30 -34.84 10.45
N ALA A 202 -13.26 -34.19 10.97
CA ALA A 202 -13.07 -32.74 10.92
C ALA A 202 -12.92 -32.26 9.47
N VAL A 203 -12.15 -32.99 8.65
CA VAL A 203 -12.04 -32.72 7.21
C VAL A 203 -13.40 -32.80 6.51
N ARG A 204 -14.20 -33.82 6.82
CA ARG A 204 -15.52 -34.03 6.20
C ARG A 204 -16.55 -32.98 6.61
N ARG A 205 -16.50 -32.51 7.86
CA ARG A 205 -17.43 -31.49 8.39
C ARG A 205 -17.06 -30.07 7.98
N ASP A 206 -15.83 -29.83 7.51
CA ASP A 206 -15.39 -28.50 7.12
C ASP A 206 -16.05 -28.04 5.80
N THR A 207 -17.10 -27.23 5.93
CA THR A 207 -17.84 -26.65 4.81
C THR A 207 -17.28 -25.31 4.34
N ARG A 208 -16.20 -24.81 4.94
CA ARG A 208 -15.66 -23.47 4.63
C ARG A 208 -15.01 -23.45 3.25
N SER A 209 -15.25 -22.35 2.54
CA SER A 209 -14.55 -22.06 1.29
C SER A 209 -13.03 -21.94 1.52
N PRO A 210 -12.19 -22.13 0.48
CA PRO A 210 -10.75 -21.91 0.60
C PRO A 210 -10.40 -20.51 1.12
N ALA A 211 -11.17 -19.48 0.76
CA ALA A 211 -10.95 -18.11 1.24
C ALA A 211 -11.23 -17.97 2.76
N GLN A 212 -12.30 -18.59 3.26
CA GLN A 212 -12.61 -18.62 4.70
C GLN A 212 -11.55 -19.39 5.49
N ARG A 213 -11.11 -20.56 4.99
CA ARG A 213 -10.01 -21.32 5.61
C ARG A 213 -8.71 -20.51 5.65
N ASN A 214 -8.39 -19.79 4.57
CA ASN A 214 -7.23 -18.91 4.56
C ASN A 214 -7.35 -17.78 5.60
N HIS A 215 -8.53 -17.17 5.74
CA HIS A 215 -8.78 -16.16 6.76
C HIS A 215 -8.53 -16.71 8.18
N ASP A 216 -9.12 -17.86 8.49
CA ASP A 216 -8.99 -18.47 9.82
C ASP A 216 -7.56 -18.93 10.11
N ALA A 217 -6.84 -19.40 9.08
CA ALA A 217 -5.43 -19.74 9.16
C ALA A 217 -4.55 -18.52 9.47
N PHE A 218 -4.80 -17.37 8.83
CA PHE A 218 -4.10 -16.12 9.17
C PHE A 218 -4.35 -15.72 10.61
N LEU A 219 -5.60 -15.80 11.08
CA LEU A 219 -5.94 -15.49 12.47
C LEU A 219 -5.26 -16.45 13.46
N ALA A 220 -5.27 -17.75 13.17
CA ALA A 220 -4.62 -18.77 14.00
C ALA A 220 -3.10 -18.57 14.07
N GLY A 221 -2.45 -18.30 12.92
CA GLY A 221 -1.01 -18.01 12.86
C GLY A 221 -0.63 -16.77 13.68
N LEU A 222 -1.39 -15.68 13.55
CA LEU A 222 -1.18 -14.46 14.35
C LEU A 222 -1.40 -14.68 15.84
N ARG A 223 -2.41 -15.48 16.22
CA ARG A 223 -2.64 -15.85 17.63
C ARG A 223 -1.51 -16.71 18.18
N GLY A 224 -1.01 -17.68 17.42
CA GLY A 224 0.15 -18.49 17.81
C GLY A 224 1.39 -17.63 18.02
N LEU A 225 1.62 -16.65 17.15
CA LEU A 225 2.72 -15.69 17.27
C LEU A 225 2.57 -14.76 18.47
N LEU A 226 1.36 -14.30 18.79
CA LEU A 226 1.10 -13.52 20.01
C LEU A 226 1.29 -14.38 21.28
N ALA A 227 0.84 -15.64 21.24
CA ALA A 227 0.92 -16.57 22.35
C ALA A 227 2.36 -17.07 22.61
N SER A 228 3.24 -17.08 21.61
CA SER A 228 4.64 -17.50 21.80
C SER A 228 5.41 -16.59 22.75
N GLY A 229 4.99 -15.33 22.89
CA GLY A 229 5.69 -14.33 23.71
C GLY A 229 7.00 -13.83 23.09
N GLU A 230 7.35 -14.28 21.88
CA GLU A 230 8.64 -13.99 21.23
C GLU A 230 8.64 -12.66 20.46
N LEU A 231 7.48 -12.01 20.31
CA LEU A 231 7.36 -10.69 19.69
C LEU A 231 8.02 -9.55 20.50
N GLY A 232 8.50 -9.84 21.70
CA GLY A 232 9.17 -8.88 22.56
C GLY A 232 8.20 -7.84 23.12
N GLN A 233 8.65 -6.59 23.17
CA GLN A 233 7.89 -5.48 23.75
C GLN A 233 7.67 -4.36 22.74
N HIS A 234 6.45 -3.83 22.73
CA HIS A 234 6.08 -2.62 22.02
C HIS A 234 5.71 -1.55 23.04
N ASN A 235 6.42 -0.42 23.03
CA ASN A 235 6.24 0.66 24.00
C ASN A 235 6.16 0.14 25.46
N GLY A 236 7.09 -0.73 25.86
CA GLY A 236 7.20 -1.23 27.24
C GLY A 236 6.10 -2.20 27.70
N LEU A 237 5.24 -2.66 26.80
CA LEU A 237 4.28 -3.74 27.02
C LEU A 237 4.62 -4.93 26.10
N PRO A 238 4.43 -6.19 26.54
CA PRO A 238 4.38 -7.31 25.61
C PRO A 238 3.35 -7.04 24.50
N VAL A 239 3.66 -7.45 23.27
CA VAL A 239 2.73 -7.29 22.14
C VAL A 239 1.45 -8.06 22.43
N SER A 240 0.36 -7.34 22.68
CA SER A 240 -0.90 -7.89 23.15
C SER A 240 -2.10 -7.06 22.66
N ILE A 241 -3.24 -7.71 22.51
CA ILE A 241 -4.50 -7.04 22.19
C ILE A 241 -5.08 -6.50 23.50
N VAL A 242 -5.12 -5.17 23.63
CA VAL A 242 -5.74 -4.48 24.77
C VAL A 242 -7.13 -4.04 24.35
N VAL A 243 -8.14 -4.49 25.09
CA VAL A 243 -9.55 -4.24 24.80
C VAL A 243 -10.18 -3.45 25.94
N THR A 244 -11.01 -2.47 25.59
CA THR A 244 -11.76 -1.64 26.55
C THR A 244 -13.25 -1.75 26.28
N THR A 245 -14.03 -2.01 27.32
CA THR A 245 -15.50 -2.03 27.28
C THR A 245 -16.08 -1.60 28.64
N THR A 246 -17.39 -1.48 28.75
CA THR A 246 -18.07 -1.21 30.01
C THR A 246 -18.39 -2.51 30.74
N LEU A 247 -18.45 -2.47 32.08
CA LEU A 247 -18.84 -3.64 32.87
C LEU A 247 -20.26 -4.09 32.49
N THR A 248 -21.18 -3.15 32.29
CA THR A 248 -22.56 -3.42 31.87
C THR A 248 -22.64 -4.17 30.55
N ASP A 249 -21.88 -3.75 29.53
CA ASP A 249 -21.86 -4.43 28.23
C ASP A 249 -21.26 -5.83 28.33
N LEU A 250 -20.22 -5.99 29.15
CA LEU A 250 -19.58 -7.28 29.39
C LEU A 250 -20.50 -8.26 30.14
N GLU A 251 -21.16 -7.79 31.20
CA GLU A 251 -22.13 -8.60 31.98
C GLU A 251 -23.37 -8.98 31.17
N ALA A 252 -23.84 -8.07 30.31
CA ALA A 252 -24.96 -8.33 29.41
C ALA A 252 -24.54 -9.19 28.19
N ALA A 253 -23.25 -9.39 27.96
CA ALA A 253 -22.69 -10.00 26.75
C ALA A 253 -23.18 -9.32 25.44
N THR A 254 -23.41 -8.01 25.49
CA THR A 254 -23.93 -7.23 24.37
C THR A 254 -22.98 -6.10 23.96
N GLY A 255 -23.19 -5.52 22.78
CA GLY A 255 -22.43 -4.37 22.30
C GLY A 255 -21.09 -4.73 21.68
N LYS A 256 -20.19 -3.74 21.63
CA LYS A 256 -18.85 -3.84 21.03
C LYS A 256 -17.81 -3.29 21.99
N ALA A 257 -16.63 -3.88 22.01
CA ALA A 257 -15.48 -3.35 22.71
C ALA A 257 -14.52 -2.66 21.74
N LEU A 258 -13.70 -1.75 22.25
CA LEU A 258 -12.72 -1.01 21.47
C LEU A 258 -11.32 -1.52 21.77
N THR A 259 -10.55 -1.89 20.74
CA THR A 259 -9.12 -2.22 20.91
C THR A 259 -8.27 -0.96 21.02
N ALA A 260 -7.08 -1.06 21.63
CA ALA A 260 -6.09 0.02 21.63
C ALA A 260 -5.58 0.41 20.22
N GLY A 261 -5.87 -0.43 19.21
CA GLY A 261 -5.65 -0.13 17.80
C GLY A 261 -6.80 0.62 17.13
N GLY A 262 -7.92 0.84 17.81
CA GLY A 262 -9.11 1.54 17.30
C GLY A 262 -10.16 0.64 16.66
N THR A 263 -10.00 -0.69 16.69
CA THR A 263 -10.97 -1.64 16.10
C THR A 263 -12.15 -1.85 17.04
N LEU A 264 -13.37 -1.83 16.51
CA LEU A 264 -14.56 -2.28 17.25
C LEU A 264 -14.75 -3.78 17.10
N VAL A 265 -14.82 -4.49 18.21
CA VAL A 265 -14.90 -5.96 18.27
C VAL A 265 -16.23 -6.37 18.93
N PRO A 266 -17.01 -7.30 18.35
CA PRO A 266 -18.22 -7.82 18.98
C PRO A 266 -17.95 -8.44 20.37
N MET A 267 -18.86 -8.27 21.32
CA MET A 267 -18.67 -8.78 22.68
C MET A 267 -18.47 -10.31 22.73
N SER A 268 -19.10 -11.06 21.81
CA SER A 268 -18.91 -12.50 21.66
C SER A 268 -17.44 -12.88 21.40
N ASP A 269 -16.73 -12.09 20.60
CA ASP A 269 -15.31 -12.32 20.34
C ASP A 269 -14.45 -11.97 21.55
N VAL A 270 -14.77 -10.88 22.25
CA VAL A 270 -14.06 -10.46 23.47
C VAL A 270 -14.16 -11.55 24.55
N ILE A 271 -15.36 -12.07 24.79
CA ILE A 271 -15.61 -13.15 25.76
C ILE A 271 -14.85 -14.43 25.34
N ARG A 272 -14.87 -14.77 24.04
CA ARG A 272 -14.14 -15.92 23.51
C ARG A 272 -12.62 -15.76 23.67
N TRP A 273 -12.08 -14.56 23.45
CA TRP A 273 -10.66 -14.28 23.70
C TRP A 273 -10.34 -14.35 25.19
N ALA A 274 -11.26 -13.88 26.03
CA ALA A 274 -11.11 -13.97 27.47
C ALA A 274 -11.04 -15.43 27.95
N GLY A 275 -11.75 -16.38 27.35
CA GLY A 275 -11.66 -17.80 27.73
C GLY A 275 -10.22 -18.39 27.75
N HIS A 276 -9.28 -17.79 27.00
CA HIS A 276 -7.92 -18.33 26.81
C HIS A 276 -6.78 -17.34 27.11
N ALA A 277 -7.06 -16.11 27.58
CA ALA A 277 -6.04 -15.07 27.73
C ALA A 277 -5.54 -14.92 29.18
N HIS A 278 -4.29 -14.49 29.35
CA HIS A 278 -3.77 -14.04 30.65
C HIS A 278 -4.40 -12.66 30.98
N HIS A 279 -5.41 -12.63 31.86
CA HIS A 279 -6.17 -11.40 32.13
C HIS A 279 -5.44 -10.41 33.04
N TYR A 280 -5.27 -9.19 32.54
CA TYR A 280 -5.18 -8.01 33.38
C TYR A 280 -6.54 -7.30 33.35
N LEU A 281 -7.25 -7.26 34.48
CA LEU A 281 -8.51 -6.53 34.62
C LEU A 281 -8.20 -5.14 35.24
N ALA A 282 -8.49 -4.08 34.50
CA ALA A 282 -8.45 -2.71 35.01
C ALA A 282 -9.87 -2.18 35.21
N ILE A 283 -10.23 -1.84 36.44
CA ILE A 283 -11.54 -1.31 36.82
C ILE A 283 -11.44 0.22 36.91
N PHE A 284 -12.40 0.92 36.33
CA PHE A 284 -12.51 2.38 36.35
C PHE A 284 -13.76 2.80 37.14
N ASP A 285 -13.66 3.92 37.84
CA ASP A 285 -14.81 4.65 38.40
C ASP A 285 -14.99 5.95 37.61
N HIS A 286 -16.10 6.11 36.88
CA HIS A 286 -16.36 7.30 36.04
C HIS A 286 -15.17 7.73 35.14
N ALA A 287 -14.51 6.78 34.47
CA ALA A 287 -13.30 6.97 33.65
C ALA A 287 -12.06 7.46 34.42
N ARG A 288 -12.09 7.45 35.76
CA ARG A 288 -10.93 7.69 36.62
C ARG A 288 -10.26 6.37 37.00
N PRO A 289 -8.93 6.24 36.82
CA PRO A 289 -8.18 5.12 37.34
C PRO A 289 -8.19 5.17 38.88
N LEU A 290 -8.33 4.02 39.56
CA LEU A 290 -8.40 3.90 41.03
C LEU A 290 -7.07 4.18 41.78
N ALA A 291 -6.16 4.94 41.15
CA ALA A 291 -4.80 5.32 41.56
C ALA A 291 -3.68 4.27 41.33
N LEU A 292 -2.60 4.72 40.68
CA LEU A 292 -1.37 3.94 40.46
C LEU A 292 -0.16 4.88 40.31
N TYR A 293 0.75 4.83 41.29
CA TYR A 293 1.93 5.70 41.39
C TYR A 293 3.24 4.93 41.23
N HIS A 294 4.26 5.62 40.72
CA HIS A 294 5.61 5.07 40.63
C HIS A 294 6.69 6.16 40.54
N THR A 295 7.89 5.87 41.06
CA THR A 295 9.01 6.81 41.20
C THR A 295 9.97 6.85 40.02
N LYS A 296 10.01 5.86 39.10
CA LYS A 296 10.82 6.00 37.88
C LYS A 296 10.07 6.85 36.86
N ARG A 297 10.85 7.52 35.99
CA ARG A 297 10.33 8.38 34.92
C ARG A 297 9.44 7.64 33.92
N LEU A 298 9.67 6.36 33.67
CA LEU A 298 8.89 5.60 32.71
C LEU A 298 7.60 5.06 33.35
N ALA A 299 6.49 5.23 32.64
CA ALA A 299 5.21 4.63 33.03
C ALA A 299 5.33 3.10 33.10
N SER A 300 4.80 2.54 34.19
CA SER A 300 4.74 1.09 34.39
C SER A 300 3.79 0.42 33.38
N PRO A 301 3.89 -0.90 33.18
CA PRO A 301 2.96 -1.64 32.33
C PRO A 301 1.48 -1.37 32.67
N ALA A 302 1.13 -1.41 33.96
CA ALA A 302 -0.24 -1.15 34.40
C ALA A 302 -0.69 0.30 34.10
N GLN A 303 0.19 1.30 34.26
CA GLN A 303 -0.12 2.69 33.87
C GLN A 303 -0.34 2.83 32.36
N ARG A 304 0.43 2.11 31.53
CA ARG A 304 0.26 2.12 30.07
C ARG A 304 -1.05 1.48 29.63
N ILE A 305 -1.39 0.31 30.19
CA ILE A 305 -2.69 -0.36 29.94
C ILE A 305 -3.84 0.57 30.33
N MET A 306 -3.73 1.24 31.48
CA MET A 306 -4.73 2.22 31.92
C MET A 306 -4.89 3.37 30.92
N LEU A 307 -3.79 3.93 30.38
CA LEU A 307 -3.86 5.00 29.39
C LEU A 307 -4.45 4.54 28.05
N TYR A 308 -4.17 3.31 27.62
CA TYR A 308 -4.77 2.75 26.40
C TYR A 308 -6.30 2.68 26.52
N ALA A 309 -6.81 2.36 27.71
CA ALA A 309 -8.24 2.33 27.97
C ALA A 309 -8.86 3.73 28.17
N LYS A 310 -8.17 4.62 28.89
CA LYS A 310 -8.63 5.98 29.21
C LYS A 310 -8.62 6.90 27.97
N ASP A 311 -7.47 7.01 27.32
CA ASP A 311 -7.23 8.02 26.27
C ASP A 311 -7.57 7.49 24.87
N ARG A 312 -7.51 6.15 24.66
CA ARG A 312 -7.88 5.44 23.41
C ARG A 312 -7.09 5.84 22.15
N GLY A 313 -6.18 6.80 22.24
CA GLY A 313 -5.43 7.36 21.13
C GLY A 313 -4.65 8.60 21.57
N CYS A 314 -4.07 9.32 20.61
CA CYS A 314 -3.48 10.63 20.86
C CYS A 314 -4.53 11.61 21.40
N THR A 315 -4.22 12.34 22.47
CA THR A 315 -5.16 13.27 23.10
C THR A 315 -5.13 14.68 22.54
N LYS A 316 -4.21 14.97 21.60
CA LYS A 316 -4.19 16.25 20.91
C LYS A 316 -5.49 16.45 20.11
N PRO A 317 -6.17 17.60 20.27
CA PRO A 317 -7.41 17.88 19.54
C PRO A 317 -7.26 17.68 18.02
N GLY A 318 -8.14 16.84 17.45
CA GLY A 318 -8.19 16.55 16.02
C GLY A 318 -7.20 15.50 15.51
N CYS A 319 -6.40 14.87 16.37
CA CYS A 319 -5.55 13.73 16.01
C CYS A 319 -6.32 12.41 16.19
N ASP A 320 -6.26 11.53 15.20
CA ASP A 320 -6.91 10.21 15.19
C ASP A 320 -5.92 9.04 15.35
N ALA A 321 -4.66 9.35 15.69
CA ALA A 321 -3.64 8.34 15.87
C ALA A 321 -4.00 7.36 17.01
N PRO A 322 -3.95 6.03 16.76
CA PRO A 322 -4.34 5.04 17.76
C PRO A 322 -3.35 4.97 18.93
N ALA A 323 -3.76 4.35 20.03
CA ALA A 323 -2.93 4.22 21.23
C ALA A 323 -1.65 3.43 20.98
N TYR A 324 -1.70 2.44 20.07
CA TYR A 324 -0.49 1.73 19.61
C TYR A 324 0.52 2.64 18.91
N HIS A 325 0.12 3.75 18.30
CA HIS A 325 1.05 4.71 17.70
C HIS A 325 1.38 5.88 18.62
N SER A 326 0.96 5.79 19.88
CA SER A 326 1.10 6.84 20.89
C SER A 326 2.06 6.44 22.01
N GLN A 327 2.71 7.45 22.57
CA GLN A 327 3.66 7.36 23.68
C GLN A 327 3.06 8.02 24.92
N VAL A 328 3.45 7.55 26.09
CA VAL A 328 3.05 8.18 27.35
C VAL A 328 3.80 9.50 27.53
N HIS A 329 3.05 10.56 27.80
CA HIS A 329 3.55 11.90 28.06
C HIS A 329 3.08 12.37 29.45
N HIS A 330 3.96 13.06 30.19
CA HIS A 330 3.60 13.69 31.47
C HIS A 330 2.98 15.06 31.19
N ILE A 331 1.74 15.28 31.66
CA ILE A 331 1.05 16.56 31.49
C ILE A 331 1.81 17.64 32.26
N THR A 332 2.09 17.39 33.54
CA THR A 332 3.08 18.16 34.29
C THR A 332 4.45 17.51 34.14
N GLY A 333 5.37 18.17 33.44
CA GLY A 333 6.68 17.61 33.12
C GLY A 333 7.37 16.92 34.31
N TRP A 334 7.86 15.68 34.10
CA TRP A 334 8.36 14.82 35.19
C TRP A 334 9.42 15.49 36.09
N GLN A 335 10.21 16.43 35.56
CA GLN A 335 11.21 17.13 36.37
C GLN A 335 10.58 17.94 37.52
N ALA A 336 9.36 18.44 37.33
CA ALA A 336 8.63 19.24 38.32
C ALA A 336 8.03 18.38 39.44
N THR A 337 7.46 17.22 39.10
CA THR A 337 6.76 16.36 40.07
C THR A 337 7.63 15.22 40.61
N ARG A 338 8.67 14.81 39.86
CA ARG A 338 9.52 13.62 40.09
C ARG A 338 8.71 12.34 40.29
N ARG A 339 7.46 12.32 39.85
CA ARG A 339 6.49 11.25 40.02
C ARG A 339 5.86 10.92 38.68
N THR A 340 5.59 9.65 38.46
CA THR A 340 4.82 9.18 37.31
C THR A 340 3.48 8.71 37.85
N ASP A 341 2.49 9.58 37.73
CA ASP A 341 1.15 9.45 38.30
C ASP A 341 0.12 9.32 37.17
N ILE A 342 -0.72 8.28 37.22
CA ILE A 342 -1.68 8.00 36.15
C ILE A 342 -2.66 9.15 35.86
N ASP A 343 -2.94 10.00 36.86
CA ASP A 343 -3.80 11.16 36.70
C ASP A 343 -3.12 12.35 36.01
N ASP A 344 -1.78 12.36 35.96
CA ASP A 344 -0.93 13.39 35.35
C ASP A 344 -0.19 12.86 34.09
N LEU A 345 -0.74 11.81 33.48
CA LEU A 345 -0.24 11.20 32.25
C LEU A 345 -1.30 11.25 31.14
N THR A 346 -0.82 11.30 29.90
CA THR A 346 -1.64 11.20 28.70
C THR A 346 -0.92 10.47 27.56
N LEU A 347 -1.61 10.20 26.45
CA LEU A 347 -1.05 9.64 25.22
C LEU A 347 -0.85 10.71 24.13
N ALA A 348 0.33 10.71 23.50
CA ALA A 348 0.62 11.55 22.34
C ALA A 348 1.36 10.76 21.25
N CYS A 349 0.95 10.91 19.98
CA CYS A 349 1.64 10.27 18.85
C CYS A 349 3.06 10.84 18.67
N GLY A 350 3.95 10.16 17.95
CA GLY A 350 5.35 10.59 17.83
C GLY A 350 5.55 12.07 17.45
N PRO A 351 4.91 12.58 16.38
CA PRO A 351 4.90 14.01 16.03
C PRO A 351 4.37 14.92 17.13
N ASP A 352 3.21 14.58 17.70
CA ASP A 352 2.57 15.42 18.70
C ASP A 352 3.38 15.40 20.01
N ASN A 353 3.86 14.26 20.50
CA ASN A 353 4.66 14.18 21.73
C ASN A 353 5.87 15.15 21.72
N ARG A 354 6.51 15.36 20.56
CA ARG A 354 7.60 16.34 20.42
C ARG A 354 7.13 17.80 20.53
N LEU A 355 5.88 18.08 20.20
CA LEU A 355 5.23 19.38 20.37
C LEU A 355 4.67 19.56 21.80
N ALA A 356 4.52 18.46 22.57
CA ALA A 356 4.30 18.36 24.03
C ALA A 356 4.54 19.65 24.80
N GLU A 357 5.82 19.93 24.88
CA GLU A 357 6.39 20.92 25.78
C GLU A 357 6.11 22.36 25.32
N GLN A 358 5.58 22.54 24.11
CA GLN A 358 5.16 23.82 23.54
C GLN A 358 3.65 24.08 23.73
N GLY A 359 2.91 23.07 24.21
CA GLY A 359 1.49 23.13 24.54
C GLY A 359 0.55 22.83 23.36
N TRP A 360 -0.61 22.29 23.71
CA TRP A 360 -1.85 22.29 22.90
C TRP A 360 -3.07 22.11 23.80
#